data_AF-A0A3D3C0M1-F1
#
_entry.id   AF-A0A3D3C0M1-F1
#
_cell.length_a   1.000
_cell.length_b   1.000
_cell.length_c   1.000
_cell.angle_alpha   90.00
_cell.angle_beta   90.00
_cell.angle_gamma   90.00
#
_symmetry.space_group_name_H-M   'P 1'
#
loop_
_entity.id
_entity.type
_entity.pdbx_description
1 polymer ?
#
loop_
_entity_poly.entity_id
_entity_poly.type
_entity_poly.pdbx_seq_one_letter_code
_entity_poly.pdbx_strand_id
1 'polypeptide(L)' 'PMTSLNPTMSIGAQIAEPLQVHRGYSATDAFAEAVHLLEMSKIPEAAKRARQYPFEFSGGMLQRA' A
#
# COMPACT_ATOMS: atom_id res chain seq x y z
N PRO A 1 3.42 8.38 -13.03
CA PRO A 1 3.36 7.13 -13.83
C PRO A 1 3.24 5.92 -12.90
N MET A 2 2.45 4.89 -13.27
CA MET A 2 2.25 3.63 -12.52
C MET A 2 3.53 2.76 -12.43
N THR A 3 4.71 3.35 -12.61
CA THR A 3 5.99 2.68 -12.88
C THR A 3 6.79 2.31 -11.64
N SER A 4 6.28 2.53 -10.42
CA SER A 4 7.05 2.28 -9.18
C SER A 4 6.49 1.18 -8.29
N LEU A 5 5.38 0.54 -8.65
CA LEU A 5 4.88 -0.60 -7.88
C LEU A 5 5.57 -1.89 -8.35
N ASN A 6 6.27 -2.54 -7.43
CA ASN A 6 6.82 -3.88 -7.57
C ASN A 6 5.68 -4.91 -7.69
N PRO A 7 5.56 -5.63 -8.82
CA PRO A 7 4.47 -6.59 -9.02
C PRO A 7 4.56 -7.83 -8.11
N THR A 8 5.71 -8.07 -7.45
CA THR A 8 5.91 -9.22 -6.56
C THR A 8 5.66 -8.89 -5.09
N MET A 9 5.21 -7.68 -4.78
CA MET A 9 4.88 -7.25 -3.42
C MET A 9 3.44 -6.76 -3.34
N SER A 10 2.78 -6.98 -2.20
CA SER A 10 1.46 -6.40 -1.95
C SER A 10 1.54 -4.88 -1.84
N ILE A 11 0.44 -4.19 -2.15
CA ILE A 11 0.35 -2.71 -2.09
C ILE A 11 0.73 -2.19 -0.69
N GLY A 12 0.19 -2.81 0.36
CA GLY A 12 0.48 -2.43 1.75
C GLY A 12 1.93 -2.64 2.12
N ALA A 13 2.57 -3.72 1.66
CA ALA A 13 3.99 -3.96 1.94
C ALA A 13 4.90 -2.91 1.30
N GLN A 14 4.57 -2.46 0.09
CA GLN A 14 5.33 -1.43 -0.62
C GLN A 14 5.14 -0.04 -0.01
N ILE A 15 3.93 0.29 0.43
CA ILE A 15 3.67 1.54 1.17
C ILE A 15 4.35 1.50 2.55
N ALA A 16 4.41 0.33 3.19
CA ALA A 16 5.03 0.14 4.50
C ALA A 16 6.57 0.18 4.46
N GLU A 17 7.21 -0.17 3.35
CA GLU A 17 8.68 -0.24 3.24
C GLU A 17 9.36 1.11 3.55
N PRO A 18 8.96 2.25 2.94
CA PRO A 18 9.53 3.55 3.29
C PRO A 18 9.32 3.94 4.76
N LEU A 19 8.21 3.53 5.38
CA LEU A 19 7.93 3.81 6.79
C LEU A 19 8.88 3.04 7.72
N GLN A 20 9.21 1.79 7.36
CA GLN A 20 10.20 0.99 8.09
C GLN A 20 11.60 1.59 7.90
N VAL A 21 12.00 1.82 6.65
CA VAL A 21 13.37 2.23 6.30
C VAL A 21 13.70 3.64 6.81
N HIS A 22 12.77 4.58 6.69
CA HIS A 22 13.06 5.99 6.96
C HIS A 22 12.44 6.54 8.25
N ARG A 23 11.43 5.86 8.83
CA ARG A 23 10.74 6.33 10.03
C ARG A 23 10.87 5.38 11.23
N GLY A 24 11.51 4.22 11.08
CA GLY A 24 11.77 3.29 12.17
C GLY A 24 10.53 2.57 12.69
N TYR A 25 9.46 2.49 11.88
CA TYR A 25 8.25 1.77 12.25
C TYR A 25 8.54 0.27 12.34
N SER A 26 7.89 -0.42 13.28
CA SER A 26 7.86 -1.89 13.24
C SER A 26 7.10 -2.35 12.00
N ALA A 27 7.31 -3.59 11.56
CA ALA A 27 6.59 -4.13 10.41
C ALA A 27 5.06 -4.07 10.61
N THR A 28 4.58 -4.31 11.83
CA THR A 28 3.16 -4.25 12.17
C THR A 28 2.62 -2.83 12.11
N ASP A 29 3.35 -1.87 12.70
CA ASP A 29 2.92 -0.46 12.72
C ASP A 29 2.97 0.15 11.33
N ALA A 30 4.00 -0.17 10.54
CA ALA A 30 4.14 0.30 9.17
C ALA A 30 3.01 -0.23 8.28
N PHE A 31 2.61 -1.50 8.47
CA PHE A 31 1.50 -2.06 7.72
C PHE A 31 0.16 -1.44 8.14
N ALA A 32 -0.05 -1.19 9.44
CA ALA A 32 -1.24 -0.48 9.93
C ALA A 32 -1.33 0.93 9.34
N GLU A 33 -0.22 1.67 9.30
CA GLU A 33 -0.17 3.00 8.70
C GLU A 33 -0.38 2.94 7.18
N ALA A 34 0.15 1.93 6.49
CA ALA A 34 -0.11 1.73 5.07
C ALA A 34 -1.61 1.51 4.77
N VAL A 35 -2.32 0.79 5.64
CA VAL A 35 -3.79 0.66 5.55
C VAL A 35 -4.45 2.02 5.74
N HIS A 36 -4.02 2.80 6.75
CA HIS A 36 -4.57 4.13 7.01
C HIS A 36 -4.38 5.09 5.83
N LEU A 37 -3.21 5.07 5.19
CA LEU A 37 -2.92 5.88 3.99
C LEU A 37 -3.85 5.50 2.83
N LEU A 38 -4.13 4.21 2.63
CA LEU A 38 -5.09 3.75 1.62
C LEU A 38 -6.52 4.22 1.92
N GLU A 39 -6.93 4.25 3.19
CA GLU A 39 -8.23 4.80 3.60
C GLU A 39 -8.32 6.30 3.30
N MET A 40 -7.27 7.07 3.61
CA MET A 40 -7.19 8.50 3.29
C MET A 40 -7.29 8.76 1.78
N SER A 41 -6.72 7.87 0.96
CA SER A 41 -6.85 7.89 -0.51
C SER A 41 -8.19 7.38 -1.04
N LYS A 42 -9.17 7.11 -0.15
CA LYS A 42 -10.52 6.62 -0.48
C LYS A 42 -10.49 5.28 -1.23
N ILE A 43 -9.54 4.41 -0.89
CA ILE A 43 -9.51 3.03 -1.37
C ILE A 43 -10.53 2.22 -0.55
N PRO A 44 -11.58 1.66 -1.17
CA PRO A 44 -12.58 0.87 -0.44
C PRO A 44 -11.95 -0.43 0.05
N GLU A 45 -12.37 -0.90 1.24
CA GLU A 45 -11.84 -2.11 1.86
C GLU A 45 -10.31 -2.06 2.03
N ALA A 46 -9.76 -0.90 2.42
CA ALA A 46 -8.31 -0.63 2.46
C ALA A 46 -7.47 -1.74 3.10
N ALA A 47 -7.90 -2.31 4.24
CA ALA A 47 -7.19 -3.42 4.89
C ALA A 47 -7.11 -4.68 4.01
N LYS A 48 -8.17 -4.99 3.26
CA LYS A 48 -8.18 -6.09 2.29
C LYS A 48 -7.32 -5.75 1.08
N ARG A 49 -7.44 -4.52 0.57
CA ARG A 49 -6.70 -4.02 -0.59
C ARG A 49 -5.19 -3.93 -0.33
N ALA A 50 -4.77 -3.57 0.88
CA ALA A 50 -3.37 -3.56 1.28
C ALA A 50 -2.67 -4.91 1.10
N ARG A 51 -3.42 -6.03 1.16
CA ARG A 51 -2.88 -7.38 0.96
C ARG A 51 -2.83 -7.81 -0.51
N GLN A 52 -3.43 -7.04 -1.41
CA GLN A 52 -3.47 -7.36 -2.83
C GLN A 52 -2.20 -6.91 -3.53
N TYR A 53 -1.90 -7.57 -4.64
CA TYR A 53 -0.84 -7.19 -5.56
C TYR A 53 -1.31 -6.13 -6.56
N PRO A 54 -0.39 -5.39 -7.21
CA PRO A 54 -0.74 -4.37 -8.19
C PRO A 54 -1.66 -4.84 -9.32
N PHE A 55 -1.51 -6.09 -9.79
CA PHE A 55 -2.36 -6.64 -10.85
C PHE A 55 -3.80 -6.97 -10.41
N GLU A 56 -4.06 -7.01 -9.11
CA GLU A 56 -5.40 -7.19 -8.53
C GLU A 56 -6.11 -5.85 -8.27
N PHE A 57 -5.40 -4.74 -8.39
CA PHE A 57 -5.96 -3.39 -8.34
C PHE A 57 -6.50 -2.98 -9.71
N SER A 58 -7.68 -2.37 -9.72
CA SER A 58 -8.18 -1.69 -10.92
C SER A 58 -7.31 -0.46 -11.23
N GLY A 59 -7.27 -0.05 -12.50
CA GLY A 59 -6.50 1.11 -12.93
C GLY A 59 -6.84 2.40 -12.17
N GLY A 60 -8.11 2.61 -11.83
CA GLY A 60 -8.53 3.76 -11.01
C GLY A 60 -8.17 3.66 -9.52
N MET A 61 -7.85 2.47 -9.01
CA MET A 61 -7.26 2.30 -7.68
C MET A 61 -5.74 2.52 -7.72
N LEU A 62 -5.05 2.06 -8.77
CA LEU A 62 -3.61 2.29 -8.96
C LEU A 62 -3.25 3.78 -9.11
N GLN A 63 -4.17 4.62 -9.57
CA GLN A 63 -3.95 6.07 -9.63
C GLN A 63 -4.08 6.78 -8.28
N ARG A 64 -4.65 6.12 -7.26
CA ARG A 64 -4.95 6.70 -5.95
C ARG A 64 -4.11 6.11 -4.81
N ALA A 65 -3.60 4.90 -4.99
CA ALA A 65 -2.62 4.28 -4.10
C ALA A 65 -1.22 4.85 -4.36
#